data_AF-A0A8I2YNG6-F1
#
_entry.id   AF-A0A8I2YNG6-F1
#
_cell.length_a   1.000
_cell.length_b   1.000
_cell.length_c   1.000
_cell.angle_alpha   90.00
_cell.angle_beta   90.00
_cell.angle_gamma   90.00
#
_symmetry.space_group_name_H-M   'P 1'
#
loop_
_entity.id
_entity.type
_entity.pdbx_description
1 polymer ?
#
loop_
_entity_poly.entity_id
_entity_poly.type
_entity_poly.pdbx_seq_one_letter_code
_entity_poly.pdbx_strand_id
1 'polypeptide(L)'
;MNMGAGVPVLLPPNSLPRPSHPTLEWTPKRYLTGPQPPPVDDAKVIEQELAAARQLADGKAVKKTRPRRTVDFNGGMGRWALLRKHRPNPTYVPYIRPAPPYTVDLLPPVAYPGNASTSLCTKFIHTSTNKIRCPVNVVTWTPEGRRVLTGSTSGEFTLWNGLTFNFETILQAHDSAIRAFQFTHSGSYLASADQSGIIKYFQPNMNNLNAWTGHREAIRGLSFSPDDGRFATASDDATIRIWDFEESREERVMTGHGWDVKCVEWHPTKGLLASGSKDNLIKFWDPRTGTVLSTL
;
A
#
# COMPACT_ATOMS: atom_id res chain seq x y z
N MET A 1 -57.17 -36.50 10.10
CA MET A 1 -56.50 -36.62 8.78
C MET A 1 -55.41 -37.67 8.89
N ASN A 2 -55.57 -38.75 8.12
CA ASN A 2 -54.63 -39.82 7.77
C ASN A 2 -53.46 -40.18 8.71
N MET A 3 -53.48 -41.42 9.22
CA MET A 3 -52.32 -42.30 9.14
C MET A 3 -52.76 -43.75 8.85
N GLY A 4 -52.46 -44.18 7.62
CA GLY A 4 -51.94 -45.52 7.29
C GLY A 4 -52.79 -46.73 7.66
N ALA A 5 -53.69 -47.12 6.75
CA ALA A 5 -54.18 -48.50 6.67
C ALA A 5 -53.00 -49.44 6.35
N GLY A 6 -52.54 -50.19 7.36
CA GLY A 6 -51.61 -51.30 7.16
C GLY A 6 -52.35 -52.52 6.60
N VAL A 7 -51.78 -53.13 5.56
CA VAL A 7 -52.30 -54.33 4.89
C VAL A 7 -52.44 -55.48 5.91
N PRO A 8 -53.57 -56.20 5.98
CA PRO A 8 -53.71 -57.32 6.91
C PRO A 8 -52.84 -58.49 6.44
N VAL A 9 -51.80 -58.81 7.22
CA VAL A 9 -50.93 -59.96 6.99
C VAL A 9 -51.67 -61.22 7.44
N LEU A 10 -52.14 -62.02 6.48
CA LEU A 10 -52.81 -63.31 6.70
C LEU A 10 -51.80 -64.43 6.96
N LEU A 11 -51.10 -64.39 8.09
CA LEU A 11 -50.20 -65.45 8.49
C LEU A 11 -50.65 -66.07 9.83
N PRO A 12 -50.63 -67.41 9.98
CA PRO A 12 -51.03 -68.07 11.21
C PRO A 12 -50.11 -67.65 12.38
N PRO A 13 -50.63 -67.61 13.63
CA PRO A 13 -49.94 -66.99 14.77
C PRO A 13 -48.58 -67.61 15.15
N ASN A 14 -48.19 -68.73 14.52
CA ASN A 14 -46.94 -69.46 14.76
C ASN A 14 -45.88 -69.29 13.66
N SER A 15 -46.09 -68.46 12.64
CA SER A 15 -45.14 -68.30 11.53
C SER A 15 -44.22 -67.07 11.64
N LEU A 16 -44.20 -66.37 12.77
CA LEU A 16 -43.19 -65.35 13.04
C LEU A 16 -41.96 -66.02 13.65
N PRO A 17 -40.77 -65.95 13.00
CA PRO A 17 -39.55 -66.48 13.60
C PRO A 17 -39.27 -65.72 14.89
N ARG A 18 -39.37 -66.41 16.03
CA ARG A 18 -38.88 -65.88 17.31
C ARG A 18 -37.36 -65.84 17.25
N PRO A 19 -36.69 -64.68 17.37
CA PRO A 19 -35.24 -64.65 17.43
C PRO A 19 -34.80 -65.42 18.68
N SER A 20 -34.10 -66.54 18.49
CA SER A 20 -33.63 -67.45 19.55
C SER A 20 -32.41 -66.91 20.32
N HIS A 21 -32.07 -65.64 20.11
CA HIS A 21 -31.02 -64.94 20.82
C HIS A 21 -31.55 -63.56 21.20
N PRO A 22 -31.21 -63.02 22.40
CA PRO A 22 -31.47 -61.62 22.67
C PRO A 22 -30.81 -60.83 21.55
N THR A 23 -31.62 -60.09 20.80
CA THR A 23 -31.15 -59.20 19.74
C THR A 23 -30.14 -58.27 20.38
N LEU A 24 -28.85 -58.50 20.11
CA LEU A 24 -27.78 -57.52 20.36
C LEU A 24 -28.02 -56.36 19.39
N GLU A 25 -29.10 -55.61 19.62
CA GLU A 25 -29.29 -54.32 19.00
C GLU A 25 -28.17 -53.44 19.54
N TRP A 26 -27.28 -53.05 18.64
CA TRP A 26 -26.25 -52.09 18.96
C TRP A 26 -26.94 -50.78 19.34
N THR A 27 -26.85 -50.41 20.61
CA THR A 27 -27.29 -49.10 21.09
C THR A 27 -26.06 -48.22 21.33
N PRO A 28 -25.96 -47.02 20.74
CA PRO A 28 -24.82 -46.13 20.97
C PRO A 28 -24.72 -45.79 22.46
N LYS A 29 -23.66 -46.27 23.12
CA LYS A 29 -23.43 -46.01 24.56
C LYS A 29 -22.76 -44.65 24.84
N ARG A 30 -22.32 -43.93 23.79
CA ARG A 30 -21.62 -42.64 23.87
C ARG A 30 -22.37 -41.59 23.05
N TYR A 31 -22.38 -40.34 23.53
CA TYR A 31 -23.06 -39.19 22.92
C TYR A 31 -24.59 -39.30 22.85
N LEU A 32 -25.20 -39.89 23.89
CA LEU A 32 -26.67 -39.94 24.07
C LEU A 32 -27.28 -38.60 24.50
N THR A 33 -26.46 -37.63 24.88
CA THR A 33 -26.92 -36.27 25.15
C THR A 33 -27.12 -35.53 23.83
N GLY A 34 -28.25 -34.85 23.68
CA GLY A 34 -28.46 -33.92 22.58
C GLY A 34 -27.30 -32.91 22.47
N PRO A 35 -27.05 -32.35 21.28
CA PRO A 35 -25.90 -31.46 21.06
C PRO A 35 -25.89 -30.39 22.15
N GLN A 36 -24.82 -30.36 22.96
CA GLN A 36 -24.65 -29.28 23.92
C GLN A 36 -24.65 -27.98 23.12
N PRO A 37 -25.47 -26.99 23.52
CA PRO A 37 -25.39 -25.68 22.91
C PRO A 37 -23.93 -25.21 23.04
N PRO A 38 -23.37 -24.56 22.00
CA PRO A 38 -22.01 -24.06 22.06
C PRO A 38 -21.86 -23.24 23.34
N PRO A 39 -20.71 -23.38 24.06
CA PRO A 39 -20.43 -22.55 25.21
C PRO A 39 -20.74 -21.09 24.85
N VAL A 40 -21.47 -20.40 25.71
CA VAL A 40 -21.67 -18.96 25.53
C VAL A 40 -20.27 -18.35 25.52
N ASP A 41 -19.93 -17.59 24.48
CA ASP A 41 -18.62 -16.92 24.36
C ASP A 41 -18.49 -15.89 25.50
N ASP A 42 -18.16 -16.37 26.70
CA ASP A 42 -17.93 -15.55 27.90
C ASP A 42 -16.78 -14.57 27.63
N ALA A 43 -15.92 -14.86 26.66
CA ALA A 43 -14.89 -13.95 26.17
C ALA A 43 -15.44 -12.57 25.78
N LYS A 44 -16.62 -12.49 25.16
CA LYS A 44 -17.23 -11.19 24.79
C LYS A 44 -17.78 -10.45 25.99
N VAL A 45 -18.36 -11.15 26.95
CA VAL A 45 -18.91 -10.58 28.18
C VAL A 45 -17.77 -10.10 29.08
N ILE A 46 -16.74 -10.91 29.25
CA ILE A 46 -15.51 -10.59 29.98
C ILE A 46 -14.78 -9.41 29.30
N GLU A 47 -14.68 -9.38 27.97
CA GLU A 47 -14.10 -8.25 27.24
C GLU A 47 -14.95 -6.98 27.40
N GLN A 48 -16.28 -7.09 27.46
CA GLN A 48 -17.18 -5.97 27.75
C GLN A 48 -17.03 -5.45 29.17
N GLU A 49 -16.94 -6.34 30.17
CA GLU A 49 -16.74 -5.98 31.57
C GLU A 49 -15.36 -5.38 31.81
N LEU A 50 -14.30 -5.93 31.21
CA LEU A 50 -12.94 -5.34 31.25
C LEU A 50 -12.91 -3.99 30.53
N ALA A 51 -13.64 -3.83 29.42
CA ALA A 51 -13.74 -2.56 28.71
C ALA A 51 -14.52 -1.51 29.53
N ALA A 52 -15.58 -1.91 30.23
CA ALA A 52 -16.33 -1.07 31.14
C ALA A 52 -15.49 -0.66 32.37
N ALA A 53 -14.74 -1.61 32.95
CA ALA A 53 -13.81 -1.34 34.04
C ALA A 53 -12.67 -0.40 33.62
N ARG A 54 -12.14 -0.54 32.39
CA ARG A 54 -11.14 0.38 31.82
C ARG A 54 -11.71 1.77 31.50
N GLN A 55 -12.99 1.86 31.12
CA GLN A 55 -13.67 3.16 30.94
C GLN A 55 -13.76 3.95 32.26
N LEU A 56 -13.99 3.27 33.38
CA LEU A 56 -13.99 3.88 34.71
C LEU A 56 -12.60 4.36 35.16
N ALA A 57 -11.52 3.74 34.68
CA ALA A 57 -10.17 4.00 35.17
C ALA A 57 -9.41 5.11 34.41
N ASP A 58 -9.60 5.28 33.10
CA ASP A 58 -8.73 6.18 32.30
C ASP A 58 -9.47 7.20 31.42
N GLY A 59 -10.81 7.28 31.51
CA GLY A 59 -11.63 8.27 30.77
C GLY A 59 -11.54 8.21 29.23
N LYS A 60 -10.64 7.39 28.68
CA LYS A 60 -10.46 7.14 27.25
C LYS A 60 -11.41 6.03 26.84
N ALA A 61 -12.31 6.36 25.91
CA ALA A 61 -13.23 5.39 25.34
C ALA A 61 -12.44 4.18 24.79
N VAL A 62 -12.70 3.00 25.36
CA VAL A 62 -12.14 1.73 24.86
C VAL A 62 -12.65 1.52 23.44
N LYS A 63 -11.75 1.60 22.47
CA LYS A 63 -12.08 1.32 21.07
C LYS A 63 -12.23 -0.18 20.92
N LYS A 64 -13.41 -0.63 20.47
CA LYS A 64 -13.65 -2.04 20.11
C LYS A 64 -12.61 -2.50 19.09
N THR A 65 -12.02 -3.66 19.35
CA THR A 65 -11.15 -4.36 18.40
C THR A 65 -11.99 -4.75 17.20
N ARG A 66 -11.68 -4.20 16.02
CA ARG A 66 -12.36 -4.54 14.77
C ARG A 66 -11.31 -5.03 13.78
N PRO A 67 -11.52 -6.19 13.12
CA PRO A 67 -10.63 -6.62 12.06
C PRO A 67 -10.61 -5.56 10.97
N ARG A 68 -9.42 -5.22 10.50
CA ARG A 68 -9.20 -4.19 9.48
C ARG A 68 -9.03 -4.85 8.14
N ARG A 69 -9.48 -4.16 7.09
CA ARG A 69 -9.15 -4.56 5.73
C ARG A 69 -7.66 -4.33 5.54
N THR A 70 -6.98 -5.37 5.09
CA THR A 70 -5.53 -5.38 4.87
C THR A 70 -5.28 -5.83 3.45
N VAL A 71 -4.29 -5.23 2.80
CA VAL A 71 -3.74 -5.73 1.54
C VAL A 71 -2.31 -6.16 1.82
N ASP A 72 -2.12 -7.45 2.00
CA ASP A 72 -0.81 -8.03 2.28
C ASP A 72 -0.19 -8.63 1.02
N PHE A 73 0.99 -8.14 0.66
CA PHE A 73 1.75 -8.70 -0.46
C PHE A 73 2.60 -9.91 -0.05
N ASN A 74 2.80 -10.13 1.26
CA ASN A 74 3.63 -11.21 1.81
C ASN A 74 3.14 -12.61 1.41
N GLY A 75 1.82 -12.84 1.41
CA GLY A 75 1.23 -14.11 0.97
C GLY A 75 1.62 -14.44 -0.48
N GLY A 76 1.42 -13.49 -1.40
CA GLY A 76 1.80 -13.65 -2.81
C GLY A 76 3.31 -13.79 -3.01
N MET A 77 4.11 -13.00 -2.29
CA MET A 77 5.58 -13.05 -2.35
C MET A 77 6.13 -14.40 -1.87
N GLY A 78 5.62 -14.93 -0.76
CA GLY A 78 6.00 -16.23 -0.22
C GLY A 78 5.69 -17.37 -1.21
N ARG A 79 4.52 -17.31 -1.85
CA ARG A 79 4.16 -18.26 -2.91
C ARG A 79 5.05 -18.14 -4.13
N TRP A 80 5.41 -16.92 -4.55
CA TRP A 80 6.35 -16.73 -5.66
C TRP A 80 7.75 -17.29 -5.34
N ALA A 81 8.22 -17.14 -4.11
CA ALA A 81 9.46 -17.76 -3.67
C ALA A 81 9.39 -19.30 -3.73
N LEU A 82 8.28 -19.91 -3.31
CA LEU A 82 8.04 -21.35 -3.41
C LEU A 82 7.97 -21.79 -4.88
N LEU A 83 7.22 -21.08 -5.71
CA LEU A 83 7.11 -21.37 -7.15
C LEU A 83 8.47 -21.32 -7.84
N ARG A 84 9.33 -20.33 -7.52
CA ARG A 84 10.68 -20.26 -8.11
C ARG A 84 11.55 -21.47 -7.79
N LYS A 85 11.33 -22.14 -6.65
CA LYS A 85 12.05 -23.37 -6.26
C LYS A 85 11.49 -24.62 -6.93
N HIS A 86 10.18 -24.71 -7.10
CA HIS A 86 9.50 -25.91 -7.59
C HIS A 86 9.09 -25.85 -9.07
N ARG A 87 9.27 -24.72 -9.75
CA ARG A 87 8.85 -24.56 -11.14
C ARG A 87 9.63 -25.50 -12.06
N PRO A 88 8.94 -26.21 -12.99
CA PRO A 88 9.60 -27.07 -13.97
C PRO A 88 10.51 -26.31 -14.95
N ASN A 89 10.13 -25.08 -15.28
CA ASN A 89 10.92 -24.20 -16.14
C ASN A 89 10.88 -22.75 -15.63
N PRO A 90 11.84 -21.90 -16.03
CA PRO A 90 11.88 -20.50 -15.57
C PRO A 90 10.69 -19.63 -16.01
N THR A 91 10.00 -20.01 -17.07
CA THR A 91 8.87 -19.28 -17.66
C THR A 91 7.50 -19.77 -17.17
N TYR A 92 7.48 -20.78 -16.30
CA TYR A 92 6.26 -21.41 -15.84
C TYR A 92 5.52 -20.46 -14.92
N VAL A 93 4.31 -20.13 -15.33
CA VAL A 93 3.39 -19.31 -14.56
C VAL A 93 2.07 -20.09 -14.45
N PRO A 94 1.59 -20.36 -13.24
CA PRO A 94 0.32 -21.06 -13.06
C PRO A 94 -0.84 -20.20 -13.57
N TYR A 95 -1.78 -20.83 -14.26
CA TYR A 95 -3.01 -20.20 -14.70
C TYR A 95 -3.95 -19.99 -13.51
N ILE A 96 -4.35 -18.74 -13.25
CA ILE A 96 -5.33 -18.40 -12.20
C ILE A 96 -6.73 -18.51 -12.79
N ARG A 97 -7.60 -19.26 -12.10
CA ARG A 97 -9.00 -19.36 -12.48
C ARG A 97 -9.79 -18.16 -11.96
N PRO A 98 -10.78 -17.65 -12.71
CA PRO A 98 -11.56 -16.48 -12.33
C PRO A 98 -12.64 -16.85 -11.28
N ALA A 99 -12.23 -17.30 -10.11
CA ALA A 99 -13.13 -17.55 -8.99
C ALA A 99 -12.49 -17.12 -7.65
N PRO A 100 -13.30 -16.61 -6.69
CA PRO A 100 -12.78 -16.07 -5.43
C PRO A 100 -11.80 -16.95 -4.65
N PRO A 101 -11.97 -18.30 -4.59
CA PRO A 101 -11.02 -19.17 -3.88
C PRO A 101 -9.60 -19.11 -4.44
N TYR A 102 -9.43 -18.86 -5.74
CA TYR A 102 -8.12 -18.80 -6.40
C TYR A 102 -7.40 -17.47 -6.21
N THR A 103 -7.99 -16.52 -5.46
CA THR A 103 -7.30 -15.27 -5.07
C THR A 103 -6.02 -15.57 -4.28
N VAL A 104 -6.00 -16.66 -3.51
CA VAL A 104 -4.82 -17.10 -2.76
C VAL A 104 -3.65 -17.51 -3.67
N ASP A 105 -3.92 -17.85 -4.92
CA ASP A 105 -2.91 -18.24 -5.91
C ASP A 105 -2.32 -17.03 -6.64
N LEU A 106 -2.80 -15.81 -6.34
CA LEU A 106 -2.30 -14.58 -6.93
C LEU A 106 -0.83 -14.35 -6.57
N LEU A 107 0.01 -14.24 -7.60
CA LEU A 107 1.43 -13.92 -7.46
C LEU A 107 1.66 -12.40 -7.57
N PRO A 108 2.80 -11.88 -7.09
CA PRO A 108 3.19 -10.51 -7.33
C PRO A 108 3.32 -10.20 -8.83
N PRO A 109 3.14 -8.93 -9.25
CA PRO A 109 3.29 -8.49 -10.64
C PRO A 109 4.56 -8.97 -11.36
N VAL A 110 5.68 -9.05 -10.64
CA VAL A 110 6.98 -9.52 -11.19
C VAL A 110 6.92 -10.97 -11.69
N ALA A 111 5.96 -11.78 -11.22
CA ALA A 111 5.76 -13.15 -11.67
C ALA A 111 5.09 -13.23 -13.06
N TYR A 112 4.50 -12.14 -13.56
CA TYR A 112 3.74 -12.08 -14.81
C TYR A 112 4.41 -11.19 -15.87
N PRO A 113 5.63 -11.50 -16.35
CA PRO A 113 6.36 -10.63 -17.29
C PRO A 113 5.63 -10.42 -18.62
N GLY A 114 4.87 -11.42 -19.08
CA GLY A 114 4.11 -11.34 -20.34
C GLY A 114 2.68 -10.83 -20.18
N ASN A 115 2.21 -10.56 -18.95
CA ASN A 115 0.82 -10.17 -18.70
C ASN A 115 0.74 -9.00 -17.72
N ALA A 116 0.84 -7.77 -18.24
CA ALA A 116 0.75 -6.55 -17.44
C ALA A 116 -0.66 -6.30 -16.85
N SER A 117 -1.71 -6.98 -17.34
CA SER A 117 -3.08 -6.79 -16.84
C SER A 117 -3.23 -7.13 -15.36
N THR A 118 -2.39 -8.00 -14.81
CA THR A 118 -2.43 -8.38 -13.39
C THR A 118 -2.06 -7.23 -12.45
N SER A 119 -1.38 -6.20 -12.97
CA SER A 119 -0.93 -5.04 -12.20
C SER A 119 -1.95 -3.90 -12.17
N LEU A 120 -3.11 -4.08 -12.82
CA LEU A 120 -4.14 -3.04 -12.91
C LEU A 120 -4.94 -2.96 -11.59
N CYS A 121 -4.67 -1.92 -10.81
CA CYS A 121 -5.31 -1.66 -9.53
C CYS A 121 -6.69 -0.99 -9.67
N THR A 122 -7.69 -1.69 -10.21
CA THR A 122 -9.07 -1.15 -10.35
C THR A 122 -9.94 -1.33 -9.11
N LYS A 123 -9.55 -2.25 -8.21
CA LYS A 123 -10.31 -2.56 -7.01
C LYS A 123 -10.06 -1.51 -5.93
N PHE A 124 -11.09 -0.74 -5.60
CA PHE A 124 -11.05 0.19 -4.48
C PHE A 124 -10.87 -0.54 -3.14
N ILE A 125 -9.96 -0.02 -2.30
CA ILE A 125 -9.57 -0.61 -1.02
C ILE A 125 -10.03 0.25 0.16
N HIS A 126 -9.52 1.47 0.23
CA HIS A 126 -9.67 2.35 1.39
C HIS A 126 -9.57 3.82 0.99
N THR A 127 -10.25 4.68 1.75
CA THR A 127 -10.08 6.13 1.68
C THR A 127 -9.50 6.61 3.00
N SER A 128 -8.25 7.05 2.98
CA SER A 128 -7.57 7.67 4.12
C SER A 128 -7.79 9.19 4.10
N THR A 129 -8.30 9.74 5.21
CA THR A 129 -8.54 11.19 5.34
C THR A 129 -8.01 11.71 6.67
N ASN A 130 -7.37 12.87 6.64
CA ASN A 130 -6.97 13.59 7.84
C ASN A 130 -8.16 14.23 8.55
N LYS A 131 -7.98 14.55 9.84
CA LYS A 131 -8.97 15.28 10.63
C LYS A 131 -9.21 16.67 10.04
N ILE A 132 -8.12 17.38 9.72
CA ILE A 132 -8.13 18.62 8.98
C ILE A 132 -8.02 18.26 7.50
N ARG A 133 -9.00 18.67 6.70
CA ARG A 133 -9.07 18.32 5.28
C ARG A 133 -8.30 19.35 4.47
N CYS A 134 -7.04 19.05 4.23
CA CYS A 134 -6.20 19.78 3.29
C CYS A 134 -6.07 18.99 1.99
N PRO A 135 -6.03 19.66 0.82
CA PRO A 135 -5.73 18.99 -0.43
C PRO A 135 -4.30 18.44 -0.40
N VAL A 136 -4.16 17.18 -0.83
CA VAL A 136 -2.89 16.47 -0.95
C VAL A 136 -2.34 16.72 -2.35
N ASN A 137 -1.12 17.23 -2.44
CA ASN A 137 -0.48 17.57 -3.71
C ASN A 137 0.37 16.42 -4.27
N VAL A 138 1.01 15.66 -3.38
CA VAL A 138 1.98 14.62 -3.76
C VAL A 138 1.87 13.44 -2.81
N VAL A 139 2.08 12.24 -3.35
CA VAL A 139 2.02 10.96 -2.63
C VAL A 139 3.17 10.09 -3.11
N THR A 140 3.91 9.48 -2.19
CA THR A 140 4.91 8.45 -2.50
C THR A 140 4.87 7.34 -1.48
N TRP A 141 5.30 6.16 -1.90
CA TRP A 141 5.61 5.08 -0.98
C TRP A 141 7.01 5.26 -0.41
N THR A 142 7.23 4.79 0.82
CA THR A 142 8.60 4.55 1.27
C THR A 142 9.22 3.44 0.41
N PRO A 143 10.53 3.46 0.14
CA PRO A 143 11.18 2.46 -0.71
C PRO A 143 11.00 1.01 -0.21
N GLU A 144 10.88 0.85 1.11
CA GLU A 144 10.57 -0.44 1.75
C GLU A 144 9.11 -0.90 1.58
N GLY A 145 8.21 -0.04 1.08
CA GLY A 145 6.78 -0.34 0.93
C GLY A 145 5.99 -0.40 2.25
N ARG A 146 6.62 -0.08 3.38
CA ARG A 146 6.00 -0.12 4.71
C ARG A 146 4.99 1.00 4.92
N ARG A 147 5.23 2.18 4.37
CA ARG A 147 4.43 3.39 4.63
C ARG A 147 4.14 4.14 3.33
N VAL A 148 3.02 4.85 3.34
CA VAL A 148 2.67 5.84 2.32
C VAL A 148 2.85 7.21 2.93
N LEU A 149 3.64 8.05 2.28
CA LEU A 149 3.83 9.44 2.63
C LEU A 149 2.96 10.32 1.74
N THR A 150 2.20 11.23 2.35
CA THR A 150 1.38 12.21 1.63
C THR A 150 1.77 13.62 2.06
N GLY A 151 1.98 14.50 1.09
CA GLY A 151 2.28 15.92 1.31
C GLY A 151 1.05 16.78 1.07
N SER A 152 0.64 17.53 2.09
CA SER A 152 -0.51 18.41 2.03
C SER A 152 -0.14 19.83 1.60
N THR A 153 -1.17 20.62 1.30
CA THR A 153 -1.05 22.06 1.08
C THR A 153 -0.75 22.84 2.37
N SER A 154 -1.00 22.27 3.55
CA SER A 154 -0.62 22.83 4.85
C SER A 154 0.87 22.67 5.19
N GLY A 155 1.64 21.98 4.35
CA GLY A 155 3.05 21.68 4.63
C GLY A 155 3.25 20.49 5.57
N GLU A 156 2.20 19.70 5.78
CA GLU A 156 2.22 18.52 6.64
C GLU A 156 2.59 17.26 5.83
N PHE A 157 3.44 16.44 6.41
CA PHE A 157 3.63 15.05 6.03
C PHE A 157 2.71 14.18 6.85
N THR A 158 1.83 13.45 6.19
CA THR A 158 1.04 12.40 6.83
C THR A 158 1.57 11.04 6.40
N LEU A 159 1.86 10.18 7.37
CA LEU A 159 2.32 8.83 7.14
C LEU A 159 1.20 7.85 7.43
N TRP A 160 0.92 7.02 6.42
CA TRP A 160 -0.06 5.96 6.46
C TRP A 160 0.62 4.60 6.45
N ASN A 161 0.06 3.63 7.15
CA ASN A 161 0.53 2.26 7.13
C ASN A 161 0.29 1.63 5.74
N GLY A 162 1.29 1.00 5.15
CA GLY A 162 1.22 0.46 3.78
C GLY A 162 0.32 -0.76 3.62
N LEU A 163 0.09 -1.54 4.68
CA LEU A 163 -0.72 -2.76 4.62
C LEU A 163 -2.19 -2.49 4.97
N THR A 164 -2.41 -1.65 5.97
CA THR A 164 -3.73 -1.43 6.58
C THR A 164 -4.29 -0.03 6.34
N PHE A 165 -3.52 0.87 5.75
CA PHE A 165 -3.86 2.28 5.47
C PHE A 165 -4.31 3.08 6.70
N ASN A 166 -3.90 2.63 7.89
CA ASN A 166 -4.15 3.37 9.12
C ASN A 166 -3.21 4.57 9.24
N PHE A 167 -3.69 5.61 9.91
CA PHE A 167 -2.87 6.74 10.31
C PHE A 167 -1.76 6.29 11.29
N GLU A 168 -0.51 6.65 11.00
CA GLU A 168 0.61 6.45 11.93
C GLU A 168 0.99 7.76 12.62
N THR A 169 1.44 8.74 11.84
CA THR A 169 1.88 10.03 12.37
C THR A 169 1.67 11.15 11.37
N ILE A 170 1.69 12.39 11.89
CA ILE A 170 1.68 13.62 11.12
C ILE A 170 2.84 14.49 11.59
N LEU A 171 3.54 15.14 10.66
CA LEU A 171 4.70 15.96 10.91
C LEU A 171 4.56 17.28 10.15
N GLN A 172 4.86 18.41 10.80
CA GLN A 172 4.97 19.68 10.10
C GLN A 172 6.34 19.76 9.45
N ALA A 173 6.39 19.57 8.13
CA ALA A 173 7.64 19.51 7.39
C ALA A 173 8.01 20.87 6.78
N HIS A 174 7.04 21.59 6.24
CA HIS A 174 7.21 22.89 5.60
C HIS A 174 6.17 23.88 6.11
N ASP A 175 6.45 25.17 6.01
CA ASP A 175 5.49 26.24 6.36
C ASP A 175 4.54 26.55 5.19
N SER A 176 4.89 26.06 4.00
CA SER A 176 4.16 26.25 2.76
C SER A 176 3.74 24.91 2.16
N ALA A 177 2.94 24.99 1.10
CA ALA A 177 2.43 23.81 0.41
C ALA A 177 3.56 22.97 -0.17
N ILE A 178 3.61 21.68 0.19
CA ILE A 178 4.55 20.74 -0.41
C ILE A 178 4.09 20.45 -1.84
N ARG A 179 5.01 20.53 -2.79
CA ARG A 179 4.70 20.34 -4.22
C ARG A 179 5.38 19.12 -4.80
N ALA A 180 6.61 18.84 -4.39
CA ALA A 180 7.34 17.67 -4.81
C ALA A 180 8.04 17.04 -3.61
N PHE A 181 8.13 15.72 -3.59
CA PHE A 181 9.14 15.01 -2.85
C PHE A 181 9.47 13.72 -3.57
N GLN A 182 10.70 13.24 -3.40
CA GLN A 182 11.16 11.99 -3.96
C GLN A 182 12.20 11.36 -3.05
N PHE A 183 12.15 10.03 -2.93
CA PHE A 183 13.24 9.29 -2.30
C PHE A 183 14.40 9.16 -3.28
N THR A 184 15.61 9.09 -2.73
CA THR A 184 16.79 8.63 -3.47
C THR A 184 16.57 7.19 -3.95
N HIS A 185 17.27 6.76 -5.00
CA HIS A 185 17.18 5.40 -5.51
C HIS A 185 17.69 4.37 -4.50
N SER A 186 18.70 4.74 -3.71
CA SER A 186 19.16 4.00 -2.52
C SER A 186 18.10 3.88 -1.42
N GLY A 187 17.15 4.83 -1.37
CA GLY A 187 16.13 4.92 -0.33
C GLY A 187 16.62 5.47 1.02
N SER A 188 17.88 5.90 1.08
CA SER A 188 18.50 6.45 2.29
C SER A 188 18.01 7.85 2.65
N TYR A 189 17.56 8.63 1.67
CA TYR A 189 17.11 10.00 1.89
C TYR A 189 15.83 10.31 1.11
N LEU A 190 15.13 11.34 1.58
CA LEU A 190 13.96 11.93 0.96
C LEU A 190 14.24 13.41 0.76
N ALA A 191 14.22 13.89 -0.47
CA ALA A 191 14.18 15.32 -0.74
C ALA A 191 12.74 15.76 -0.92
N SER A 192 12.43 16.94 -0.37
CA SER A 192 11.12 17.57 -0.50
C SER A 192 11.28 19.03 -0.85
N ALA A 193 10.32 19.55 -1.61
CA ALA A 193 10.32 20.90 -2.09
C ALA A 193 8.94 21.52 -1.93
N ASP A 194 8.94 22.80 -1.56
CA ASP A 194 7.73 23.55 -1.25
C ASP A 194 7.40 24.60 -2.32
N GLN A 195 6.27 25.27 -2.09
CA GLN A 195 5.78 26.38 -2.90
C GLN A 195 6.58 27.68 -2.69
N SER A 196 7.38 27.80 -1.62
CA SER A 196 8.25 28.96 -1.34
C SER A 196 9.61 28.88 -2.04
N GLY A 197 9.98 27.72 -2.60
CA GLY A 197 11.28 27.48 -3.19
C GLY A 197 12.32 26.90 -2.24
N ILE A 198 11.91 26.47 -1.04
CA ILE A 198 12.76 25.79 -0.06
C ILE A 198 12.83 24.29 -0.37
N ILE A 199 14.04 23.76 -0.32
CA ILE A 199 14.33 22.34 -0.43
C ILE A 199 14.75 21.84 0.96
N LYS A 200 14.17 20.73 1.39
CA LYS A 200 14.50 20.06 2.67
C LYS A 200 14.81 18.60 2.48
N TYR A 201 15.80 18.12 3.23
CA TYR A 201 16.20 16.72 3.27
C TYR A 201 15.72 16.03 4.53
N PHE A 202 15.26 14.81 4.33
CA PHE A 202 14.79 13.94 5.38
C PHE A 202 15.49 12.59 5.32
N GLN A 203 15.82 12.06 6.50
CA GLN A 203 16.14 10.64 6.64
C GLN A 203 14.84 9.82 6.56
N PRO A 204 14.90 8.48 6.42
CA PRO A 204 13.72 7.63 6.32
C PRO A 204 12.91 7.59 7.63
N ASN A 205 13.54 7.96 8.75
CA ASN A 205 12.89 8.21 10.05
C ASN A 205 12.12 9.55 10.11
N MET A 206 12.08 10.31 9.01
CA MET A 206 11.48 11.64 8.86
C MET A 206 12.13 12.74 9.71
N ASN A 207 13.40 12.55 10.11
CA ASN A 207 14.18 13.63 10.71
C ASN A 207 14.66 14.59 9.63
N ASN A 208 14.50 15.89 9.86
CA ASN A 208 15.01 16.94 8.97
C ASN A 208 16.53 17.09 9.17
N LEU A 209 17.29 17.07 8.07
CA LEU A 209 18.75 17.26 8.12
C LEU A 209 19.10 18.70 7.76
N ASN A 210 18.83 19.07 6.52
CA ASN A 210 19.21 20.35 5.94
C ASN A 210 18.01 21.00 5.26
N ALA A 211 17.99 22.32 5.28
CA ALA A 211 17.00 23.16 4.62
C ALA A 211 17.68 24.38 4.01
N TRP A 212 17.39 24.68 2.75
CA TRP A 212 17.90 25.88 2.09
C TRP A 212 16.94 26.39 1.02
N THR A 213 17.12 27.65 0.64
CA THR A 213 16.38 28.28 -0.44
C THR A 213 16.99 27.86 -1.78
N GLY A 214 16.29 27.03 -2.54
CA GLY A 214 16.74 26.56 -3.84
C GLY A 214 16.32 27.48 -4.98
N HIS A 215 15.06 27.93 -4.95
CA HIS A 215 14.46 28.77 -5.98
C HIS A 215 13.79 29.99 -5.36
N ARG A 216 13.53 31.02 -6.18
CA ARG A 216 12.78 32.22 -5.75
C ARG A 216 11.27 31.97 -5.77
N GLU A 217 10.83 31.03 -6.59
CA GLU A 217 9.44 30.68 -6.82
C GLU A 217 9.19 29.20 -6.51
N ALA A 218 7.94 28.78 -6.69
CA ALA A 218 7.49 27.45 -6.32
C ALA A 218 8.20 26.35 -7.10
N ILE A 219 8.74 25.36 -6.39
CA ILE A 219 9.33 24.18 -7.02
C ILE A 219 8.20 23.20 -7.33
N ARG A 220 8.13 22.73 -8.57
CA ARG A 220 7.07 21.85 -9.06
C ARG A 220 7.54 20.43 -9.31
N GLY A 221 8.78 20.28 -9.74
CA GLY A 221 9.38 18.98 -10.03
C GLY A 221 10.69 18.80 -9.27
N LEU A 222 10.94 17.56 -8.86
CA LEU A 222 12.19 17.13 -8.25
C LEU A 222 12.51 15.73 -8.80
N SER A 223 13.72 15.56 -9.33
CA SER A 223 14.20 14.27 -9.83
C SER A 223 15.63 14.00 -9.43
N PHE A 224 15.88 12.84 -8.83
CA PHE A 224 17.25 12.37 -8.56
C PHE A 224 17.94 11.83 -9.81
N SER A 225 19.26 11.97 -9.81
CA SER A 225 20.14 11.27 -10.74
C SER A 225 20.28 9.79 -10.34
N PRO A 226 20.60 8.87 -11.27
CA PRO A 226 20.67 7.43 -10.99
C PRO A 226 21.75 7.04 -9.97
N ASP A 227 22.77 7.88 -9.82
CA ASP A 227 23.87 7.75 -8.87
C ASP A 227 23.57 8.39 -7.51
N ASP A 228 22.39 8.99 -7.31
CA ASP A 228 21.96 9.73 -6.11
C ASP A 228 22.84 10.95 -5.72
N GLY A 229 23.98 11.16 -6.39
CA GLY A 229 24.90 12.26 -6.09
C GLY A 229 24.39 13.63 -6.53
N ARG A 230 23.44 13.67 -7.46
CA ARG A 230 22.83 14.91 -7.97
C ARG A 230 21.32 14.81 -8.02
N PHE A 231 20.67 15.96 -8.06
CA PHE A 231 19.24 16.03 -8.36
C PHE A 231 18.91 17.33 -9.09
N ALA A 232 17.82 17.30 -9.84
CA ALA A 232 17.30 18.45 -10.55
C ALA A 232 16.00 18.93 -9.92
N THR A 233 15.83 20.25 -9.84
CA THR A 233 14.58 20.89 -9.45
C THR A 233 14.07 21.80 -10.54
N ALA A 234 12.77 21.74 -10.80
CA ALA A 234 12.07 22.61 -11.74
C ALA A 234 11.16 23.57 -10.99
N SER A 235 11.16 24.84 -11.39
CA SER A 235 10.47 25.91 -10.69
C SER A 235 9.61 26.76 -11.62
N ASP A 236 8.67 27.47 -11.01
CA ASP A 236 7.84 28.47 -11.68
C ASP A 236 8.67 29.68 -12.20
N ASP A 237 9.92 29.86 -11.73
CA ASP A 237 10.86 30.89 -12.20
C ASP A 237 11.44 30.64 -13.61
N ALA A 238 10.87 29.70 -14.36
CA ALA A 238 11.29 29.23 -15.69
C ALA A 238 12.69 28.61 -15.75
N THR A 239 13.30 28.30 -14.60
CA THR A 239 14.62 27.66 -14.54
C THR A 239 14.55 26.24 -14.02
N ILE A 240 15.54 25.45 -14.42
CA ILE A 240 15.82 24.14 -13.82
C ILE A 240 17.20 24.24 -13.20
N ARG A 241 17.33 23.87 -11.92
CA ARG A 241 18.61 23.89 -11.22
C ARG A 241 19.06 22.47 -10.95
N ILE A 242 20.35 22.22 -11.15
CA ILE A 242 21.02 20.98 -10.77
C ILE A 242 21.77 21.25 -9.46
N TRP A 243 21.57 20.36 -8.52
CA TRP A 243 22.12 20.44 -7.19
C TRP A 243 23.02 19.25 -6.92
N ASP A 244 24.10 19.53 -6.21
CA ASP A 244 24.97 18.54 -5.61
C ASP A 244 24.33 18.06 -4.29
N PHE A 245 24.14 16.75 -4.15
CA PHE A 245 23.43 16.20 -2.99
C PHE A 245 24.23 16.35 -1.69
N GLU A 246 25.55 16.11 -1.73
CA GLU A 246 26.40 16.12 -0.53
C GLU A 246 26.68 17.54 -0.05
N GLU A 247 27.04 18.42 -0.99
CA GLU A 247 27.41 19.80 -0.68
C GLU A 247 26.19 20.72 -0.52
N SER A 248 24.99 20.27 -0.90
CA SER A 248 23.76 21.09 -0.91
C SER A 248 23.91 22.40 -1.68
N ARG A 249 24.80 22.41 -2.69
CA ARG A 249 25.11 23.57 -3.51
C ARG A 249 24.47 23.47 -4.88
N GLU A 250 24.24 24.63 -5.48
CA GLU A 250 23.84 24.74 -6.86
C GLU A 250 25.03 24.46 -7.77
N GLU A 251 24.95 23.41 -8.58
CA GLU A 251 25.99 23.09 -9.56
C GLU A 251 25.77 23.90 -10.84
N ARG A 252 24.52 23.97 -11.32
CA ARG A 252 24.16 24.68 -12.55
C ARG A 252 22.72 25.18 -12.56
N VAL A 253 22.53 26.29 -13.28
CA VAL A 253 21.21 26.77 -13.72
C VAL A 253 21.05 26.52 -15.21
N MET A 254 20.00 25.80 -15.58
CA MET A 254 19.56 25.63 -16.95
C MET A 254 18.49 26.66 -17.24
N THR A 255 18.87 27.64 -18.06
CA THR A 255 17.98 28.69 -18.56
C THR A 255 17.70 28.43 -20.03
N GLY A 256 16.45 28.63 -20.46
CA GLY A 256 16.06 28.41 -21.85
C GLY A 256 14.59 28.09 -22.05
N HIS A 257 13.86 27.75 -20.99
CA HIS A 257 12.40 27.80 -21.03
C HIS A 257 11.91 29.25 -20.98
N GLY A 258 10.83 29.53 -21.71
CA GLY A 258 10.24 30.87 -21.76
C GLY A 258 9.23 31.15 -20.64
N TRP A 259 8.77 30.09 -19.97
CA TRP A 259 7.72 30.10 -18.95
C TRP A 259 7.99 29.05 -17.87
N ASP A 260 7.17 29.06 -16.81
CA ASP A 260 7.20 28.14 -15.67
C ASP A 260 7.48 26.68 -16.06
N VAL A 261 8.45 26.05 -15.39
CA VAL A 261 8.72 24.62 -15.59
C VAL A 261 7.95 23.81 -14.55
N LYS A 262 7.05 22.94 -15.00
CA LYS A 262 6.12 22.22 -14.12
C LYS A 262 6.60 20.81 -13.75
N CYS A 263 7.42 20.19 -14.58
CA CYS A 263 7.98 18.88 -14.30
C CYS A 263 9.41 18.75 -14.82
N VAL A 264 10.18 17.91 -14.12
CA VAL A 264 11.52 17.50 -14.52
C VAL A 264 11.69 16.03 -14.17
N GLU A 265 12.30 15.26 -15.06
CA GLU A 265 12.61 13.86 -14.87
C GLU A 265 14.02 13.55 -15.36
N TRP A 266 14.78 12.83 -14.54
CA TRP A 266 16.09 12.34 -14.89
C TRP A 266 15.99 10.95 -15.49
N HIS A 267 16.64 10.77 -16.63
CA HIS A 267 16.68 9.50 -17.31
C HIS A 267 17.49 8.47 -16.49
N PRO A 268 16.98 7.24 -16.26
CA PRO A 268 17.57 6.28 -15.33
C PRO A 268 18.99 5.79 -15.69
N THR A 269 19.42 5.88 -16.96
CA THR A 269 20.78 5.43 -17.37
C THR A 269 21.58 6.41 -18.21
N LYS A 270 20.97 7.10 -19.18
CA LYS A 270 21.67 7.89 -20.21
C LYS A 270 22.26 9.23 -19.74
N GLY A 271 22.00 9.67 -18.51
CA GLY A 271 22.43 10.99 -18.05
C GLY A 271 21.78 12.11 -18.88
N LEU A 272 20.45 12.09 -18.95
CA LEU A 272 19.64 13.04 -19.71
C LEU A 272 18.54 13.56 -18.79
N LEU A 273 18.20 14.84 -18.90
CA LEU A 273 17.07 15.45 -18.20
C LEU A 273 15.98 15.80 -19.21
N ALA A 274 14.73 15.50 -18.87
CA ALA A 274 13.55 15.92 -19.61
C ALA A 274 12.75 16.91 -18.76
N SER A 275 12.30 18.01 -19.37
CA SER A 275 11.49 19.01 -18.68
C SER A 275 10.28 19.43 -19.50
N GLY A 276 9.13 19.57 -18.82
CA GLY A 276 7.92 20.12 -19.38
C GLY A 276 7.61 21.50 -18.80
N SER A 277 7.40 22.47 -19.68
CA SER A 277 7.06 23.85 -19.29
C SER A 277 5.68 24.24 -19.78
N LYS A 278 5.16 25.31 -19.19
CA LYS A 278 3.94 26.00 -19.60
C LYS A 278 4.08 26.70 -20.97
N ASP A 279 5.30 26.76 -21.52
CA ASP A 279 5.56 27.20 -22.90
C ASP A 279 5.11 26.18 -23.98
N ASN A 280 4.48 25.07 -23.56
CA ASN A 280 4.01 23.94 -24.37
C ASN A 280 5.14 23.16 -25.06
N LEU A 281 6.39 23.37 -24.69
CA LEU A 281 7.55 22.66 -25.23
C LEU A 281 8.10 21.69 -24.20
N ILE A 282 8.64 20.58 -24.70
CA ILE A 282 9.45 19.66 -23.90
C ILE A 282 10.90 19.85 -24.31
N LYS A 283 11.78 20.10 -23.34
CA LYS A 283 13.21 20.25 -23.59
C LYS A 283 13.99 19.10 -23.00
N PHE A 284 14.95 18.64 -23.77
CA PHE A 284 15.95 17.67 -23.34
C PHE A 284 17.24 18.38 -23.03
N TRP A 285 17.81 18.08 -21.86
CA TRP A 285 19.00 18.75 -21.35
C TRP A 285 20.10 17.74 -21.07
N ASP A 286 21.33 18.15 -21.38
CA ASP A 286 22.51 17.45 -20.89
C ASP A 286 22.88 18.01 -19.51
N PRO A 287 22.79 17.21 -18.43
CA PRO A 287 23.13 17.65 -17.07
C PRO A 287 24.61 18.01 -16.89
N ARG A 288 25.50 17.52 -17.75
CA ARG A 288 26.94 17.80 -17.65
C ARG A 288 27.31 19.14 -18.24
N THR A 289 26.68 19.53 -19.34
CA THR A 289 26.99 20.80 -20.02
C THR A 289 25.98 21.90 -19.67
N GLY A 290 24.75 21.54 -19.28
CA GLY A 290 23.64 22.46 -19.07
C GLY A 290 23.02 22.96 -20.39
N THR A 291 23.34 22.32 -21.51
CA THR A 291 22.85 22.71 -22.83
C THR A 291 21.53 22.01 -23.18
N VAL A 292 20.70 22.68 -23.97
CA VAL A 292 19.50 22.07 -24.57
C VAL A 292 19.96 21.20 -25.73
N LEU A 293 19.70 19.90 -25.64
CA LEU A 293 20.01 18.93 -26.69
C LEU A 293 18.95 18.94 -27.79
N SER A 294 17.67 18.97 -27.41
CA SER A 294 16.56 19.05 -28.35
C SER A 294 15.31 19.63 -27.70
N THR A 295 14.44 20.16 -28.54
CA THR A 295 13.13 20.71 -28.18
C THR A 295 12.07 19.97 -28.99
N LEU A 296 11.05 19.46 -28.31
CA LEU A 296 9.86 18.84 -28.90
C LEU A 296 8.67 19.81 -28.85
#